data_AF-A0A0G1XG72-F1
#
_entry.id   AF-A0A0G1XG72-F1
#
_cell.length_a   1.000
_cell.length_b   1.000
_cell.length_c   1.000
_cell.angle_alpha   90.00
_cell.angle_beta   90.00
_cell.angle_gamma   90.00
#
_symmetry.space_group_name_H-M   'P 1'
#
loop_
_entity.id
_entity.type
_entity.pdbx_description
1 polymer ?
#
loop_
_entity_poly.entity_id
_entity_poly.type
_entity_poly.pdbx_seq_one_letter_code
_entity_poly.pdbx_strand_id
1 'polypeptide(L)'
;MLIDEMRKDHPELTDADLSTYKISQKVTGGSDLVILLSLQEKMKDELVYLDPKKPRSATDAEVAFINPNQKKDMPLVAKKTPYSDMPRALIFRDSFANLLVPFLSEHFSRSVYVWIPLIDERIVEIEKPDIVILEITERFLYSTLYSDLQD
;
A
#
# COMPACT_ATOMS: atom_id res chain seq x y z
N MET A 1 -2.84 -13.09 -7.85
CA MET A 1 -2.10 -11.90 -7.34
C MET A 1 -2.64 -11.55 -5.96
N LEU A 2 -2.01 -10.64 -5.19
CA LEU A 2 -2.26 -10.43 -3.75
C LEU A 2 -3.74 -10.49 -3.30
N ILE A 3 -4.66 -9.81 -4.00
CA ILE A 3 -6.11 -9.85 -3.71
C ILE A 3 -6.69 -11.27 -3.86
N ASP A 4 -6.35 -11.99 -4.93
CA ASP A 4 -6.82 -13.36 -5.18
C ASP A 4 -6.38 -14.34 -4.09
N GLU A 5 -5.20 -14.10 -3.50
CA GLU A 5 -4.72 -14.92 -2.39
C GLU A 5 -5.55 -14.67 -1.14
N MET A 6 -5.80 -13.40 -0.79
CA MET A 6 -6.64 -13.04 0.35
C MET A 6 -8.09 -13.51 0.19
N ARG A 7 -8.61 -13.58 -1.04
CA ARG A 7 -9.96 -14.08 -1.34
C ARG A 7 -10.21 -15.54 -0.93
N LYS A 8 -9.15 -16.33 -0.69
CA LYS A 8 -9.29 -17.70 -0.19
C LYS A 8 -9.89 -17.73 1.22
N ASP A 9 -9.52 -16.75 2.04
CA ASP A 9 -9.99 -16.62 3.43
C ASP A 9 -11.08 -15.52 3.57
N HIS A 10 -11.09 -14.55 2.66
CA HIS A 10 -12.02 -13.41 2.61
C HIS A 10 -12.75 -13.33 1.26
N PRO A 11 -13.69 -14.25 0.97
CA PRO A 11 -14.38 -14.34 -0.31
C PRO A 11 -15.22 -13.11 -0.67
N GLU A 12 -15.56 -12.26 0.31
CA GLU A 12 -16.24 -10.98 0.15
C GLU A 12 -15.39 -9.92 -0.57
N LEU A 13 -14.06 -10.09 -0.65
CA LEU A 13 -13.18 -9.19 -1.39
C LEU A 13 -13.49 -9.23 -2.89
N THR A 14 -13.56 -8.05 -3.50
CA THR A 14 -13.77 -7.88 -4.94
C THR A 14 -12.55 -8.29 -5.75
N ASP A 15 -12.78 -8.77 -6.97
CA ASP A 15 -11.70 -9.18 -7.88
C ASP A 15 -10.87 -7.99 -8.38
N ALA A 16 -9.58 -8.22 -8.61
CA ALA A 16 -8.68 -7.25 -9.22
C ALA A 16 -8.75 -7.33 -10.75
N ASP A 17 -9.76 -6.70 -11.35
CA ASP A 17 -9.97 -6.74 -12.80
C ASP A 17 -9.27 -5.60 -13.54
N LEU A 18 -8.19 -5.95 -14.27
CA LEU A 18 -7.43 -5.03 -15.11
C LEU A 18 -8.31 -4.39 -16.21
N SER A 19 -9.38 -5.05 -16.65
CA SER A 19 -10.31 -4.52 -17.66
C SER A 19 -11.03 -3.25 -17.21
N THR A 20 -11.08 -2.98 -15.89
CA THR A 20 -11.67 -1.76 -15.32
C THR A 20 -10.77 -0.53 -15.43
N TYR A 21 -9.53 -0.69 -15.90
CA TYR A 21 -8.57 0.39 -16.08
C TYR A 21 -8.32 0.69 -17.57
N LYS A 22 -8.00 1.96 -17.84
CA LYS A 22 -7.34 2.37 -19.06
C LYS A 22 -5.84 2.36 -18.79
N ILE A 23 -5.11 1.57 -19.57
CA ILE A 23 -3.65 1.49 -19.47
C ILE A 23 -3.06 2.62 -20.31
N SER A 24 -2.17 3.40 -19.72
CA SER A 24 -1.42 4.43 -20.40
C SER A 24 0.08 4.33 -20.07
N GLN A 25 0.94 4.81 -20.96
CA GLN A 25 2.38 4.85 -20.77
C GLN A 25 2.84 6.30 -20.84
N LYS A 26 3.77 6.68 -19.97
CA LYS A 26 4.35 8.02 -19.96
C LYS A 26 5.84 7.96 -19.71
N VAL A 27 6.58 8.62 -20.58
CA VAL A 27 8.01 8.87 -20.40
C VAL A 27 8.20 9.94 -19.33
N THR A 28 9.08 9.69 -18.39
CA THR A 28 9.40 10.56 -17.26
C THR A 28 10.89 10.94 -17.28
N GLY A 29 11.27 11.95 -16.49
CA GLY A 29 12.65 12.47 -16.43
C GLY A 29 13.69 11.54 -15.82
N GLY A 30 13.33 10.28 -15.53
CA GLY A 30 14.12 9.36 -14.73
C GLY A 30 13.72 9.37 -13.25
N SER A 31 13.67 8.19 -12.65
CA SER A 31 13.34 7.91 -11.26
C SER A 31 14.63 7.88 -10.42
N ASP A 32 14.56 7.36 -9.19
CA ASP A 32 15.63 7.42 -8.19
C ASP A 32 17.02 7.05 -8.72
N LEU A 33 17.14 5.96 -9.47
CA LEU A 33 18.45 5.49 -9.96
C LEU A 33 19.04 6.41 -11.04
N VAL A 34 18.20 6.87 -11.97
CA VAL A 34 18.63 7.81 -13.02
C VAL A 34 19.05 9.14 -12.42
N ILE A 35 18.33 9.60 -11.39
CA ILE A 35 18.66 10.80 -10.62
C ILE A 35 19.97 10.63 -9.87
N LEU A 36 20.15 9.49 -9.18
CA LEU A 36 21.36 9.20 -8.42
C LEU A 36 22.62 9.19 -9.28
N LEU A 37 22.51 8.68 -10.51
CA LEU A 37 23.63 8.63 -11.46
C LEU A 37 23.82 9.91 -12.28
N SER A 38 22.98 10.94 -12.06
CA SER A 38 22.97 12.18 -12.85
C SER A 38 22.81 11.93 -14.37
N LEU A 39 22.00 10.92 -14.73
CA LEU A 39 21.78 10.47 -16.11
C LEU A 39 20.45 10.94 -16.71
N GLN A 40 19.75 11.90 -16.09
CA GLN A 40 18.42 12.35 -16.51
C GLN A 40 18.39 12.85 -17.96
N GLU A 41 19.49 13.38 -18.49
CA GLU A 41 19.60 13.81 -19.90
C GLU A 41 19.83 12.65 -20.88
N LYS A 42 20.31 11.51 -20.39
CA LYS A 42 20.69 10.34 -21.22
C LYS A 42 19.71 9.17 -21.11
N MET A 43 19.00 9.08 -19.99
CA MET A 43 18.09 7.99 -19.67
C MET A 43 16.78 8.57 -19.16
N LYS A 44 15.68 8.02 -19.66
CA LYS A 44 14.32 8.34 -19.26
C LYS A 44 13.65 7.04 -18.83
N ASP A 45 12.75 7.11 -17.86
CA ASP A 45 11.93 5.96 -17.48
C ASP A 45 10.59 6.01 -18.20
N GLU A 46 10.08 4.85 -18.58
CA GLU A 46 8.72 4.70 -19.05
C GLU A 46 7.88 4.09 -17.93
N LEU A 47 6.89 4.85 -17.45
CA LEU A 47 5.98 4.39 -16.42
C LEU A 47 4.63 4.00 -17.03
N VAL A 48 4.13 2.83 -16.61
CA VAL A 48 2.77 2.38 -16.92
C VAL A 48 1.82 2.89 -15.84
N TYR A 49 0.74 3.52 -16.27
CA TYR A 49 -0.34 4.00 -15.42
C TYR A 49 -1.62 3.21 -15.68
N LEU A 50 -2.32 2.89 -14.59
CA LEU A 50 -3.64 2.30 -14.61
C LEU A 50 -4.66 3.34 -14.17
N ASP A 51 -5.27 4.02 -15.15
CA ASP A 51 -6.27 5.05 -14.92
C ASP A 51 -7.64 4.40 -14.77
N PRO A 52 -8.35 4.55 -13.63
CA PRO A 52 -9.61 3.87 -13.44
C PRO A 52 -10.68 4.43 -14.40
N LYS A 53 -11.44 3.55 -15.06
CA LYS A 53 -12.53 3.96 -15.98
C LYS A 53 -13.72 4.59 -15.23
N LYS A 54 -13.83 4.33 -13.94
CA LYS A 54 -14.83 4.91 -13.02
C LYS A 54 -14.12 5.70 -11.92
N PRO A 55 -14.75 6.71 -11.31
CA PRO A 55 -14.20 7.35 -10.12
C PRO A 55 -13.89 6.32 -9.02
N ARG A 56 -12.78 6.55 -8.32
CA ARG A 56 -12.41 5.74 -7.14
C ARG A 56 -13.46 5.90 -6.05
N SER A 57 -13.79 4.79 -5.41
CA SER A 57 -14.71 4.75 -4.27
C SER A 57 -14.00 5.12 -2.97
N ALA A 58 -12.70 4.83 -2.88
CA ALA A 58 -11.89 5.14 -1.71
C ALA A 58 -11.63 6.65 -1.59
N THR A 59 -11.89 7.17 -0.40
CA THR A 59 -11.65 8.57 -0.01
C THR A 59 -10.76 8.64 1.22
N ASP A 60 -10.16 9.81 1.48
CA ASP A 60 -9.36 10.01 2.68
C ASP A 60 -10.17 9.80 3.96
N ALA A 61 -9.52 9.21 4.96
CA ALA A 61 -10.07 9.00 6.29
C ALA A 61 -9.06 9.44 7.35
N GLU A 62 -9.56 9.69 8.55
CA GLU A 62 -8.74 10.01 9.71
C GLU A 62 -8.12 8.74 10.31
N VAL A 63 -6.97 8.90 10.96
CA VAL A 63 -6.26 7.86 11.72
C VAL A 63 -6.48 8.10 13.20
N ALA A 64 -6.83 7.06 13.95
CA ALA A 64 -7.18 7.18 15.38
C ALA A 64 -5.97 7.13 16.33
N PHE A 65 -4.75 6.99 15.80
CA PHE A 65 -3.52 6.86 16.57
C PHE A 65 -2.43 7.80 16.05
N ILE A 66 -1.51 8.14 16.97
CA ILE A 66 -0.25 8.80 16.63
C ILE A 66 0.79 7.69 16.54
N ASN A 67 1.47 7.58 15.41
CA ASN A 67 2.66 6.75 15.33
C ASN A 67 3.86 7.57 15.85
N PRO A 68 4.43 7.26 17.03
CA PRO A 68 5.53 8.05 17.60
C PRO A 68 6.80 8.00 16.73
N ASN A 69 6.93 6.98 15.87
CA ASN A 69 8.03 6.82 14.93
C ASN A 69 7.70 7.36 13.52
N GLN A 70 6.59 8.08 13.37
CA GLN A 70 6.18 8.65 12.08
C GLN A 70 7.20 9.69 11.60
N LYS A 71 7.84 9.42 10.47
CA LYS A 71 8.64 10.42 9.77
C LYS A 71 7.72 11.35 8.98
N LYS A 72 8.04 12.65 9.00
CA LYS A 72 7.24 13.70 8.33
C LYS A 72 7.01 13.42 6.84
N ASP A 73 8.02 12.87 6.17
CA ASP A 73 7.98 12.58 4.73
C ASP A 73 7.40 11.20 4.40
N MET A 74 6.96 10.44 5.43
CA MET A 74 6.41 9.10 5.32
C MET A 74 5.08 9.03 6.08
N PRO A 75 4.05 9.75 5.60
CA PRO A 75 2.82 9.89 6.35
C PRO A 75 2.05 8.56 6.42
N LEU A 76 1.37 8.38 7.55
CA LEU A 76 0.24 7.48 7.65
C LEU A 76 -0.80 7.87 6.60
N VAL A 77 -1.39 6.87 5.95
CA VAL A 77 -2.50 7.07 5.02
C VAL A 77 -3.66 6.25 5.52
N ALA A 78 -4.84 6.83 5.66
CA ALA A 78 -6.07 6.09 5.88
C ALA A 78 -7.07 6.39 4.78
N LYS A 79 -7.74 5.35 4.32
CA LYS A 79 -8.78 5.41 3.30
C LYS A 79 -10.04 4.70 3.79
N LYS A 80 -11.19 5.13 3.28
CA LYS A 80 -12.49 4.48 3.49
C LYS A 80 -13.27 4.39 2.19
N THR A 81 -14.07 3.34 2.06
CA THR A 81 -15.03 3.17 0.96
C THR A 81 -16.47 3.24 1.52
N PRO A 82 -17.49 3.41 0.68
CA PRO A 82 -18.89 3.33 1.12
C PRO A 82 -19.37 1.90 1.42
N TYR A 83 -18.55 0.88 1.15
CA TYR A 83 -18.91 -0.54 1.29
C TYR A 83 -18.60 -1.04 2.70
N SER A 84 -19.56 -0.89 3.61
CA SER A 84 -19.37 -1.24 5.04
C SER A 84 -19.29 -2.74 5.33
N ASP A 85 -19.65 -3.57 4.35
CA ASP A 85 -19.64 -5.03 4.39
C ASP A 85 -18.27 -5.64 4.01
N MET A 86 -17.33 -4.83 3.50
CA MET A 86 -15.97 -5.25 3.19
C MET A 86 -15.07 -5.27 4.44
N PRO A 87 -14.03 -6.11 4.48
CA PRO A 87 -13.11 -6.17 5.61
C PRO A 87 -12.30 -4.88 5.75
N ARG A 88 -11.78 -4.67 6.96
CA ARG A 88 -10.82 -3.62 7.31
C ARG A 88 -9.40 -4.15 7.15
N ALA A 89 -8.54 -3.39 6.48
CA ALA A 89 -7.14 -3.75 6.32
C ALA A 89 -6.19 -2.81 7.05
N LEU A 90 -5.15 -3.37 7.65
CA LEU A 90 -3.99 -2.66 8.15
C LEU A 90 -2.76 -3.12 7.37
N ILE A 91 -2.10 -2.20 6.69
CA ILE A 91 -0.99 -2.47 5.78
C ILE A 91 0.27 -1.82 6.34
N PHE A 92 1.21 -2.63 6.81
CA PHE A 92 2.57 -2.23 7.11
C PHE A 92 3.39 -2.25 5.82
N ARG A 93 4.13 -1.17 5.54
CA ARG A 93 4.71 -0.98 4.21
C ARG A 93 6.05 -0.25 4.19
N ASP A 94 6.73 -0.40 3.06
CA ASP A 94 7.80 0.50 2.60
C ASP A 94 7.36 1.34 1.37
N SER A 95 8.34 1.90 0.66
CA SER A 95 8.09 2.73 -0.53
C SER A 95 7.49 1.97 -1.72
N PHE A 96 7.65 0.64 -1.82
CA PHE A 96 7.13 -0.14 -2.94
C PHE A 96 5.60 -0.14 -2.95
N ALA A 97 4.96 -0.12 -1.78
CA ALA A 97 3.51 -0.10 -1.69
C ALA A 97 2.88 1.26 -2.06
N ASN A 98 3.66 2.34 -2.24
CA ASN A 98 3.13 3.68 -2.55
C ASN A 98 2.18 3.68 -3.76
N LEU A 99 2.57 2.98 -4.82
CA LEU A 99 1.76 2.91 -6.04
C LEU A 99 0.57 1.95 -5.88
N LEU A 100 0.58 1.07 -4.88
CA LEU A 100 -0.50 0.11 -4.61
C LEU A 100 -1.65 0.72 -3.79
N VAL A 101 -1.39 1.75 -2.99
CA VAL A 101 -2.39 2.43 -2.14
C VAL A 101 -3.71 2.70 -2.88
N PRO A 102 -3.75 3.36 -4.06
CA PRO A 102 -5.01 3.67 -4.74
C PRO A 102 -5.77 2.45 -5.29
N PHE A 103 -5.13 1.27 -5.38
CA PHE A 103 -5.75 0.05 -5.86
C PHE A 103 -6.24 -0.79 -4.68
N LEU A 104 -5.37 -1.06 -3.71
CA LEU A 104 -5.72 -1.82 -2.51
C LEU A 104 -6.88 -1.18 -1.74
N SER A 105 -6.92 0.15 -1.67
CA SER A 105 -7.95 0.86 -0.91
C SER A 105 -9.37 0.64 -1.43
N GLU A 106 -9.55 0.21 -2.69
CA GLU A 106 -10.87 -0.03 -3.28
C GLU A 106 -11.51 -1.35 -2.81
N HIS A 107 -10.73 -2.25 -2.20
CA HIS A 107 -11.18 -3.58 -1.80
C HIS A 107 -11.62 -3.67 -0.32
N PHE A 108 -11.43 -2.61 0.46
CA PHE A 108 -11.64 -2.61 1.91
C PHE A 108 -12.64 -1.55 2.32
N SER A 109 -13.43 -1.81 3.38
CA SER A 109 -14.31 -0.78 3.98
C SER A 109 -13.48 0.36 4.57
N ARG A 110 -12.34 0.00 5.15
CA ARG A 110 -11.28 0.90 5.61
C ARG A 110 -9.92 0.26 5.39
N SER A 111 -8.95 1.04 4.93
CA SER A 111 -7.55 0.62 4.87
C SER A 111 -6.66 1.66 5.52
N VAL A 112 -5.70 1.21 6.33
CA VAL A 112 -4.69 2.06 6.98
C VAL A 112 -3.31 1.59 6.57
N TYR A 113 -2.50 2.51 6.05
CA TYR A 113 -1.15 2.24 5.55
C TYR A 113 -0.12 2.89 6.48
N VAL A 114 0.69 2.05 7.11
CA VAL A 114 1.67 2.41 8.11
C VAL A 114 3.07 2.24 7.53
N TRP A 115 3.84 3.33 7.50
CA TRP A 115 5.22 3.30 6.99
C TRP A 115 6.18 2.73 8.02
N ILE A 116 6.13 1.42 8.20
CA ILE A 116 7.05 0.65 9.03
C ILE A 116 7.22 -0.71 8.34
N PRO A 117 8.46 -1.18 8.08
CA PRO A 117 8.70 -2.47 7.42
C PRO A 117 8.63 -3.67 8.39
N LEU A 118 7.77 -3.61 9.40
CA LEU A 118 7.49 -4.67 10.37
C LEU A 118 6.09 -4.47 10.96
N ILE A 119 5.53 -5.54 11.53
CA ILE A 119 4.21 -5.52 12.16
C ILE A 119 4.33 -4.96 13.58
N ASP A 120 3.55 -3.93 13.89
CA ASP A 120 3.46 -3.36 15.24
C ASP A 120 2.12 -3.76 15.88
N GLU A 121 2.16 -4.74 16.79
CA GLU A 121 0.97 -5.30 17.45
C GLU A 121 0.13 -4.22 18.14
N ARG A 122 0.75 -3.17 18.69
CA ARG A 122 0.03 -2.07 19.34
C ARG A 122 -0.89 -1.34 18.37
N ILE A 123 -0.48 -1.22 17.11
CA ILE A 123 -1.30 -0.60 16.06
C ILE A 123 -2.41 -1.56 15.63
N VAL A 124 -2.13 -2.87 15.57
CA VAL A 124 -3.14 -3.91 15.31
C VAL A 124 -4.24 -3.87 16.37
N GLU A 125 -3.89 -3.78 17.65
CA GLU A 125 -4.84 -3.68 18.77
C GLU A 125 -5.71 -2.43 18.72
N ILE A 126 -5.17 -1.30 18.24
CA ILE A 126 -5.89 -0.04 18.11
C ILE A 126 -6.83 -0.06 16.89
N GLU A 127 -6.33 -0.41 15.71
CA GLU A 127 -7.13 -0.34 14.47
C GLU A 127 -8.11 -1.51 14.31
N LYS A 128 -7.85 -2.64 15.00
CA LYS A 128 -8.64 -3.87 14.95
C LYS A 128 -9.03 -4.25 13.52
N PRO A 129 -8.03 -4.52 12.66
CA PRO A 129 -8.29 -4.91 11.29
C PRO A 129 -8.79 -6.35 11.22
N ASP A 130 -9.52 -6.67 10.15
CA ASP A 130 -9.85 -8.06 9.79
C ASP A 130 -8.65 -8.71 9.07
N ILE A 131 -7.85 -7.91 8.35
CA ILE A 131 -6.69 -8.36 7.57
C ILE A 131 -5.47 -7.48 7.89
N VAL A 132 -4.35 -8.11 8.23
CA VAL A 132 -3.03 -7.46 8.35
C VAL A 132 -2.16 -7.85 7.15
N ILE A 133 -1.57 -6.86 6.47
CA ILE A 133 -0.70 -7.06 5.32
C ILE A 133 0.68 -6.45 5.62
N LEU A 134 1.74 -7.20 5.36
CA LEU A 134 3.11 -6.67 5.34
C LEU A 134 3.61 -6.63 3.89
N GLU A 135 3.68 -5.44 3.30
CA GLU A 135 4.12 -5.22 1.92
C GLU A 135 5.46 -4.50 1.92
N ILE A 136 6.54 -5.29 1.84
CA ILE A 136 7.92 -4.79 1.93
C ILE A 136 8.80 -5.46 0.88
N THR A 137 9.87 -4.77 0.48
CA THR A 137 10.94 -5.37 -0.32
C THR A 137 11.66 -6.48 0.45
N GLU A 138 12.06 -7.54 -0.26
CA GLU A 138 12.72 -8.72 0.33
C GLU A 138 13.98 -8.38 1.15
N ARG A 139 14.69 -7.30 0.82
CA ARG A 139 15.87 -6.84 1.59
C ARG A 139 15.57 -6.51 3.05
N PHE A 140 14.32 -6.22 3.39
CA PHE A 140 13.90 -5.94 4.76
C PHE A 140 13.50 -7.21 5.54
N LEU A 141 13.38 -8.37 4.90
CA LEU A 141 13.02 -9.63 5.57
C LEU A 141 13.97 -9.94 6.73
N TYR A 142 15.27 -9.67 6.56
CA TYR A 142 16.25 -9.91 7.63
C TYR A 142 16.00 -9.01 8.84
N SER A 143 15.71 -7.72 8.65
CA SER A 143 15.39 -6.84 9.78
C SER A 143 14.08 -7.23 10.46
N THR A 144 13.09 -7.70 9.70
CA THR A 144 11.78 -8.10 10.23
C THR A 144 11.84 -9.42 10.98
N LEU A 145 12.54 -10.44 10.48
CA LEU A 145 12.60 -11.75 11.14
C LEU A 145 13.47 -11.75 12.41
N TYR A 146 14.45 -10.83 12.49
CA TYR A 146 15.36 -10.76 13.63
C TYR A 146 14.86 -9.82 14.75
N SER A 147 13.86 -8.98 14.51
CA SER A 147 13.24 -8.20 15.60
C SER A 147 12.56 -9.10 16.62
N ASP A 148 11.98 -10.22 16.17
CA ASP A 148 11.22 -11.15 17.02
C ASP A 148 12.12 -12.10 17.84
N LEU A 149 13.44 -12.10 17.57
CA LEU A 149 14.43 -12.94 18.26
C LEU A 149 15.16 -12.20 19.39
N GLN A 150 14.80 -10.95 19.68
CA GLN A 150 15.44 -10.14 20.73
C GLN A 150 14.54 -9.89 21.96
N ASP A 151 13.33 -10.47 21.98
CA ASP A 151 12.46 -10.58 23.16
C ASP A 151 12.54 -11.97 23.79
#